data_AF-A0A2G2YRQ0-F1
#
_entry.id   AF-A0A2G2YRQ0-F1
#
_cell.length_a   1.000
_cell.length_b   1.000
_cell.length_c   1.000
_cell.angle_alpha   90.00
_cell.angle_beta   90.00
_cell.angle_gamma   90.00
#
_symmetry.space_group_name_H-M   'P 1'
#
loop_
_entity.id
_entity.type
_entity.pdbx_description
1 polymer ?
#
loop_
_entity_poly.entity_id
_entity_poly.type
_entity_poly.pdbx_seq_one_letter_code
_entity_poly.pdbx_strand_id
1 'polypeptide(L)'
;MDWALAQLFVQPILTRPTSAEPTHSPPLEKTKAELAQVVRQKKVIKEAELVRLPYLHCILKEALRIHPPVAFLSRKVEQDFELCGYFIPKGSEVIVNILSIGWDPAF
;
A
#
# COMPACT_ATOMS: atom_id res chain seq x y z
N MET A 1 -3.85 18.66 -12.39
CA MET A 1 -4.34 17.86 -11.25
C MET A 1 -3.63 18.35 -10.02
N ASP A 2 -4.37 19.03 -9.14
CA ASP A 2 -3.88 19.65 -7.92
C ASP A 2 -3.48 18.58 -6.89
N TRP A 3 -2.38 18.78 -6.17
CA TRP A 3 -1.88 17.89 -5.11
C TRP A 3 -2.92 17.71 -3.98
N ALA A 4 -3.81 18.70 -3.81
CA ALA A 4 -4.93 18.65 -2.89
C ALA A 4 -5.92 17.51 -3.22
N LEU A 5 -6.11 17.18 -4.50
CA LEU A 5 -7.00 16.09 -4.92
C LEU A 5 -6.42 14.72 -4.61
N ALA A 6 -5.09 14.56 -4.65
CA ALA A 6 -4.44 13.31 -4.26
C ALA A 6 -4.60 13.04 -2.76
N GLN A 7 -4.60 14.08 -1.92
CA GLN A 7 -4.87 13.92 -0.48
C GLN A 7 -6.32 13.49 -0.21
N LEU A 8 -7.30 14.06 -0.90
CA LEU A 8 -8.73 13.74 -0.70
C LEU A 8 -9.08 12.25 -0.93
N PHE A 9 -8.34 11.52 -1.76
CA PHE A 9 -8.53 10.08 -1.95
C PHE A 9 -7.76 9.20 -0.93
N VAL A 10 -6.71 9.72 -0.30
CA VAL A 10 -5.88 8.99 0.68
C VAL A 10 -6.42 9.16 2.12
N GLN A 11 -7.02 10.31 2.42
CA GLN A 11 -7.44 10.67 3.78
C GLN A 11 -8.58 9.80 4.36
N PRO A 12 -9.64 9.38 3.65
CA PRO A 12 -10.76 8.63 4.25
C PRO A 12 -10.36 7.26 4.79
N ILE A 13 -9.25 6.72 4.29
CA ILE A 13 -8.71 5.41 4.65
C ILE A 13 -7.83 5.50 5.91
N LEU A 14 -6.99 6.53 6.00
CA LEU A 14 -6.13 6.77 7.17
C LEU A 14 -6.89 7.42 8.35
N THR A 15 -8.02 8.08 8.07
CA THR A 15 -8.84 8.77 9.09
C THR A 15 -10.00 7.96 9.62
N ARG A 16 -10.21 6.72 9.13
CA ARG A 16 -11.11 5.80 9.83
C ARG A 16 -10.52 5.59 11.23
N PRO A 17 -11.22 5.98 12.30
CA PRO A 17 -10.64 5.91 13.63
C PRO A 17 -10.36 4.43 13.95
N THR A 18 -9.08 4.07 13.95
CA THR A 18 -8.56 2.82 14.51
C THR A 18 -8.86 2.70 16.00
N SER A 19 -9.35 3.75 16.66
CA SER A 19 -9.75 3.75 18.07
C SER A 19 -11.05 2.97 18.37
N ALA A 20 -11.80 2.54 17.36
CA ALA A 20 -13.00 1.73 17.54
C ALA A 20 -12.75 0.21 17.38
N GLU A 21 -11.58 -0.19 16.88
CA GLU A 21 -11.20 -1.59 16.83
C GLU A 21 -10.49 -1.98 18.13
N PRO A 22 -10.79 -3.15 18.71
CA PRO A 22 -10.22 -3.56 19.99
C PRO A 22 -8.69 -3.54 19.90
N THR A 23 -8.06 -2.75 20.78
CA THR A 23 -6.60 -2.55 20.91
C THR A 23 -5.82 -3.84 21.24
N HIS A 24 -6.52 -4.98 21.27
CA HIS A 24 -6.01 -6.34 21.45
C HIS A 24 -6.06 -7.13 20.14
N SER A 25 -5.78 -6.49 19.00
CA SER A 25 -5.58 -7.24 17.76
C SER A 25 -4.27 -8.04 17.87
N PRO A 26 -4.27 -9.36 17.57
CA PRO A 26 -3.08 -10.20 17.62
C PRO A 26 -1.85 -9.64 16.85
N PRO A 27 -2.03 -8.92 15.72
CA PRO A 27 -0.91 -8.27 15.03
C PRO A 27 -0.25 -7.15 15.83
N LEU A 28 -1.00 -6.40 16.64
CA LEU A 28 -0.45 -5.26 17.37
C LEU A 28 0.52 -5.70 18.48
N GLU A 29 0.17 -6.76 19.22
CA GLU A 29 1.01 -7.28 20.30
C GLU A 29 2.33 -7.87 19.77
N LYS A 30 2.28 -8.58 18.63
CA LYS A 30 3.49 -9.09 17.96
C LYS A 30 4.40 -7.95 17.51
N THR A 31 3.82 -6.87 16.97
CA THR A 31 4.58 -5.69 16.54
C THR A 31 5.23 -4.97 17.72
N LYS A 32 4.50 -4.80 18.83
CA LYS A 32 5.05 -4.20 20.06
C LYS A 32 6.20 -5.03 20.60
N ALA A 33 6.10 -6.37 20.58
CA ALA A 33 7.17 -7.26 21.01
C ALA A 33 8.41 -7.14 20.10
N GLU A 34 8.22 -7.14 18.77
CA GLU A 34 9.30 -6.93 17.79
C GLU A 34 9.98 -5.56 17.99
N LEU A 35 9.18 -4.50 18.17
CA LEU A 35 9.67 -3.15 18.39
C LEU A 35 10.44 -3.06 19.72
N ALA A 36 9.96 -3.69 20.79
CA ALA A 36 10.66 -3.72 22.07
C ALA A 36 12.03 -4.41 21.97
N GLN A 37 12.17 -5.45 21.14
CA GLN A 37 13.44 -6.14 20.91
C GLN A 37 14.47 -5.28 20.17
N VAL A 38 14.04 -4.53 19.15
CA VAL A 38 14.94 -3.73 18.30
C VAL A 38 15.23 -2.36 18.91
N VAL A 39 14.20 -1.70 19.45
CA VAL A 39 14.28 -0.31 19.90
C VAL A 39 14.88 -0.22 21.30
N ARG A 40 14.73 -1.26 22.15
CA ARG A 40 15.19 -1.32 23.56
C ARG A 40 14.95 0.00 24.33
N GLN A 41 15.88 0.95 24.25
CA GLN A 41 15.86 2.25 24.94
C GLN A 41 16.11 3.47 24.02
N LYS A 42 16.23 3.27 22.71
CA LYS A 42 16.45 4.38 21.77
C LYS A 42 15.14 5.12 21.52
N LYS A 43 15.14 6.43 21.74
CA LYS A 43 13.98 7.29 21.46
C LYS A 43 13.78 7.56 19.95
N VAL A 44 14.81 7.32 19.14
CA VAL A 44 14.82 7.59 17.70
C VAL A 44 15.35 6.37 16.96
N ILE A 45 14.60 5.90 15.97
CA ILE A 45 14.94 4.78 15.09
C ILE A 45 15.61 5.35 13.84
N LYS A 46 16.74 4.77 13.43
CA LYS A 46 17.38 5.12 12.14
C LYS A 46 16.82 4.25 11.02
N GLU A 47 16.88 4.71 9.77
CA GLU A 47 16.33 3.95 8.63
C GLU A 47 16.98 2.57 8.47
N ALA A 48 18.28 2.44 8.76
CA ALA A 48 18.98 1.16 8.73
C ALA A 48 18.43 0.12 9.74
N GLU A 49 17.79 0.57 10.83
CA GLU A 49 17.19 -0.31 11.83
C GLU A 49 15.79 -0.79 11.43
N LEU A 50 15.13 -0.13 10.46
CA LEU A 50 13.83 -0.58 9.92
C LEU A 50 13.94 -1.95 9.24
N VAL A 51 15.11 -2.28 8.69
CA VAL A 51 15.37 -3.59 8.07
C VAL A 51 15.27 -4.73 9.10
N ARG A 52 15.43 -4.43 10.39
CA ARG A 52 15.34 -5.40 11.50
C ARG A 52 13.92 -5.58 12.04
N LEU A 53 12.92 -4.94 11.43
CA LEU A 53 11.51 -5.02 11.80
C LEU A 53 10.68 -5.69 10.69
N PRO A 54 10.92 -6.98 10.40
CA PRO A 54 10.23 -7.69 9.31
C PRO A 54 8.71 -7.75 9.50
N TYR A 55 8.21 -7.89 10.73
CA TYR A 55 6.78 -7.99 10.98
C TYR A 55 6.08 -6.65 10.78
N LEU A 56 6.68 -5.55 11.25
CA LEU A 56 6.22 -4.20 10.93
C LEU A 56 6.18 -3.96 9.40
N HIS A 57 7.18 -4.46 8.68
CA HIS A 57 7.22 -4.33 7.23
C HIS A 57 6.12 -5.14 6.54
N CYS A 58 5.80 -6.35 7.04
CA CYS A 58 4.65 -7.12 6.57
C CYS A 58 3.32 -6.38 6.78
N ILE A 59 3.13 -5.77 7.95
CA ILE A 59 1.92 -4.97 8.23
C ILE A 59 1.82 -3.78 7.29
N LEU A 60 2.93 -3.07 7.05
CA LEU A 60 2.92 -1.94 6.12
C LEU A 60 2.58 -2.38 4.69
N LYS A 61 3.16 -3.50 4.23
CA LYS A 61 2.84 -4.07 2.92
C LYS A 61 1.36 -4.45 2.80
N GLU A 62 0.82 -5.05 3.84
CA GLU A 62 -0.59 -5.46 3.87
C GLU A 62 -1.54 -4.26 3.93
N ALA A 63 -1.18 -3.24 4.71
CA ALA A 63 -1.90 -1.97 4.71
C ALA A 63 -1.91 -1.35 3.31
N LEU A 64 -0.77 -1.31 2.61
CA LEU A 64 -0.67 -0.78 1.25
C LEU A 64 -1.40 -1.65 0.20
N ARG A 65 -1.52 -2.96 0.42
CA ARG A 65 -2.31 -3.86 -0.43
C ARG A 65 -3.80 -3.50 -0.38
N ILE A 66 -4.33 -3.29 0.83
CA ILE A 66 -5.75 -2.94 1.03
C ILE A 66 -6.00 -1.46 0.68
N HIS A 67 -5.00 -0.61 0.92
CA HIS A 67 -5.09 0.84 0.87
C HIS A 67 -3.93 1.47 0.09
N PRO A 68 -3.87 1.22 -1.23
CA PRO A 68 -2.85 1.82 -2.05
C PRO A 68 -3.06 3.34 -2.12
N PRO A 69 -1.99 4.14 -2.03
CA PRO A 69 -2.09 5.61 -2.16
C PRO A 69 -2.51 6.05 -3.57
N VAL A 70 -2.34 5.18 -4.57
CA VAL A 70 -2.73 5.40 -5.96
C VAL A 70 -3.64 4.25 -6.40
N ALA A 71 -4.88 4.57 -6.74
CA ALA A 71 -5.88 3.59 -7.16
C ALA A 71 -5.70 3.13 -8.61
N PHE A 72 -5.30 4.05 -9.50
CA PHE A 72 -5.23 3.83 -10.94
C PHE A 72 -3.92 4.37 -11.50
N LEU A 73 -3.30 3.61 -12.42
CA LEU A 73 -2.18 4.08 -13.22
C LEU A 73 -2.56 4.07 -14.69
N SER A 74 -2.50 5.23 -15.33
CA SER A 74 -2.69 5.35 -16.78
C SER A 74 -1.35 5.29 -17.52
N ARG A 75 -1.34 4.55 -18.63
CA ARG A 75 -0.24 4.47 -19.60
C ARG A 75 -0.80 4.67 -21.00
N LYS A 76 -0.12 5.52 -21.79
CA LYS A 76 -0.44 5.70 -23.20
C LYS A 76 0.38 4.74 -24.05
N VAL A 77 -0.28 4.09 -24.98
CA VAL A 77 0.33 3.13 -25.89
C VAL A 77 1.05 3.88 -27.01
N GLU A 78 2.37 3.72 -27.11
CA GLU A 78 3.19 4.43 -28.11
C GLU A 78 3.22 3.72 -29.48
N GLN A 79 3.02 2.41 -29.49
CA GLN A 79 3.10 1.54 -30.67
C GLN A 79 2.06 0.44 -30.55
N ASP A 80 1.56 -0.03 -31.69
CA ASP A 80 0.62 -1.14 -31.76
C ASP A 80 1.25 -2.40 -31.11
N PHE A 81 0.52 -3.06 -30.22
CA PHE A 81 0.99 -4.28 -29.58
C PHE A 81 -0.14 -5.25 -29.26
N GLU A 82 0.21 -6.51 -29.08
CA GLU A 82 -0.73 -7.56 -28.70
C GLU A 82 -0.52 -7.92 -27.22
N LEU A 83 -1.61 -7.94 -26.45
CA LEU A 83 -1.62 -8.28 -25.02
C LEU A 83 -2.69 -9.32 -24.75
N CYS A 84 -2.30 -10.48 -24.21
CA CYS A 84 -3.23 -11.57 -23.87
C CYS A 84 -4.15 -12.00 -25.04
N GLY A 85 -3.67 -11.91 -26.29
CA GLY A 85 -4.46 -12.21 -27.50
C GLY A 85 -5.34 -11.06 -27.99
N TYR A 86 -5.25 -9.87 -27.38
CA TYR A 86 -5.96 -8.67 -27.81
C TYR A 86 -5.01 -7.69 -28.49
N PHE A 87 -5.41 -7.20 -29.67
CA PHE A 87 -4.70 -6.14 -30.38
C PHE A 87 -5.05 -4.78 -29.80
N ILE A 88 -4.04 -4.03 -29.36
CA ILE A 88 -4.19 -2.69 -28.79
C ILE A 88 -3.50 -1.68 -29.72
N PRO A 89 -4.26 -0.76 -30.33
CA PRO A 89 -3.71 0.21 -31.26
C PRO A 89 -2.93 1.32 -30.55
N LYS A 90 -2.01 1.94 -31.29
CA LYS A 90 -1.27 3.13 -30.88
C LYS A 90 -2.22 4.25 -30.50
N GLY A 91 -1.91 4.90 -29.38
CA GLY A 91 -2.69 6.01 -28.85
C GLY A 91 -3.77 5.60 -27.88
N SER A 92 -4.04 4.30 -27.70
CA SER A 92 -4.91 3.80 -26.63
C SER A 92 -4.38 4.17 -25.24
N GLU A 93 -5.32 4.37 -24.31
CA GLU A 93 -5.03 4.58 -22.90
C GLU A 93 -5.31 3.30 -22.13
N VAL A 94 -4.29 2.77 -21.46
CA VAL A 94 -4.37 1.57 -20.63
C VAL A 94 -4.39 2.01 -19.18
N ILE A 95 -5.45 1.67 -18.46
CA ILE A 95 -5.62 1.98 -17.05
C ILE A 95 -5.42 0.70 -16.24
N VAL A 96 -4.37 0.67 -15.42
CA VAL A 96 -4.11 -0.40 -14.46
C VAL A 96 -4.84 -0.07 -13.16
N ASN A 97 -5.76 -0.94 -12.77
CA ASN A 97 -6.53 -0.82 -11.52
C ASN A 97 -5.79 -1.52 -10.37
N ILE A 98 -5.06 -0.75 -9.58
CA ILE A 98 -4.25 -1.27 -8.46
C ILE A 98 -5.16 -1.75 -7.33
N LEU A 99 -6.26 -1.04 -7.04
CA LEU A 99 -7.21 -1.42 -5.99
C LEU A 99 -7.79 -2.81 -6.22
N SER A 100 -8.24 -3.09 -7.44
CA SER A 100 -8.84 -4.38 -7.77
C SER A 100 -7.83 -5.51 -7.67
N ILE A 101 -6.58 -5.31 -8.12
CA ILE A 101 -5.50 -6.30 -7.96
C ILE A 101 -5.24 -6.57 -6.48
N GLY A 102 -5.21 -5.51 -5.67
CA GLY A 102 -4.96 -5.64 -4.23
C GLY A 102 -6.01 -6.48 -3.51
N TRP A 103 -7.25 -6.54 -3.98
CA TRP A 103 -8.34 -7.31 -3.35
C TRP A 103 -8.64 -8.65 -4.01
N ASP A 104 -8.01 -8.96 -5.15
CA ASP A 104 -8.24 -10.20 -5.87
C ASP A 104 -7.61 -11.39 -5.12
N PRO A 105 -8.38 -12.40 -4.70
CA PRO A 105 -7.85 -13.57 -4.01
C PRO A 105 -7.05 -14.52 -4.93
N ALA A 106 -7.08 -14.32 -6.24
CA ALA A 106 -6.29 -15.10 -7.19
C ALA A 106 -4.81 -14.66 -7.26
N PHE A 107 -4.44 -13.56 -6.60
CA PHE A 107 -3.08 -13.01 -6.53
C PHE A 107 -2.60 -12.89 -5.08
#